data_AF-A0A7V1M600-F1
#
_entry.id   AF-A0A7V1M600-F1
#
_cell.length_a   1.000
_cell.length_b   1.000
_cell.length_c   1.000
_cell.angle_alpha   90.00
_cell.angle_beta   90.00
_cell.angle_gamma   90.00
#
_symmetry.space_group_name_H-M   'P 1'
#
loop_
_entity.id
_entity.type
_entity.pdbx_description
1 polymer ?
#
loop_
_entity_poly.entity_id
_entity_poly.type
_entity_poly.pdbx_seq_one_letter_code
_entity_poly.pdbx_strand_id
1 'polypeptide(L)'
;MFRTARYTGAIALIAIAIVVLPAPAQTTEFKDVPPDHWAADAVKEVVAKGIMKGFPDGTFRGDQPVTRYELAVTLARFMRQVEESLKDLKARTPKVSIAVPVKPQHWAFKDLQFLISHGYISEESPLLRDLSKPADTDTVSAVLAQAIIGLVERYTISPEEMEIPEPGPPYRVD
;
A
#
# COMPACT_ATOMS: atom_id res chain seq x y z
N MET A 1 -34.53 12.28 6.08
CA MET A 1 -34.31 12.11 4.62
C MET A 1 -32.82 11.92 4.41
N PHE A 2 -32.40 10.67 4.20
CA PHE A 2 -31.02 10.21 4.33
C PHE A 2 -30.12 10.76 3.21
N ARG A 3 -29.05 11.47 3.59
CA ARG A 3 -27.95 11.87 2.71
C ARG A 3 -26.79 10.87 2.88
N THR A 4 -26.86 9.70 2.27
CA THR A 4 -25.79 8.68 2.36
C THR A 4 -25.27 8.18 1.00
N ALA A 5 -25.74 8.73 -0.12
CA ALA A 5 -25.34 8.27 -1.46
C ALA A 5 -24.06 8.95 -2.01
N ARG A 6 -23.04 9.22 -1.19
CA ARG A 6 -21.81 9.93 -1.64
C ARG A 6 -20.49 9.17 -1.49
N TYR A 7 -20.49 7.89 -1.12
CA TYR A 7 -19.25 7.13 -0.91
C TYR A 7 -19.18 5.79 -1.65
N THR A 8 -20.23 5.39 -2.39
CA THR A 8 -20.29 4.06 -3.03
C THR A 8 -19.40 3.92 -4.27
N GLY A 9 -19.02 5.01 -4.94
CA GLY A 9 -18.19 4.96 -6.16
C GLY A 9 -16.72 4.61 -5.92
N ALA A 10 -16.11 5.10 -4.83
CA ALA A 10 -14.70 4.88 -4.54
C ALA A 10 -14.44 3.57 -3.74
N ILE A 11 -15.40 3.13 -2.93
CA ILE A 11 -15.28 1.91 -2.12
C ILE A 11 -15.36 0.64 -3.00
N ALA A 12 -16.05 0.69 -4.14
CA ALA A 12 -16.20 -0.47 -5.04
C ALA A 12 -14.91 -0.85 -5.80
N LEU A 13 -13.95 0.06 -5.98
CA LEU A 13 -12.69 -0.22 -6.68
C LEU A 13 -11.59 -0.81 -5.79
N ILE A 14 -11.71 -0.68 -4.46
CA ILE A 14 -10.72 -1.19 -3.51
C ILE A 14 -10.86 -2.71 -3.32
N ALA A 15 -12.02 -3.29 -3.64
CA ALA A 15 -12.26 -4.74 -3.58
C ALA A 15 -11.80 -5.51 -4.84
N ILE A 16 -11.49 -4.83 -5.95
CA ILE A 16 -11.13 -5.46 -7.24
C ILE A 16 -9.71 -5.05 -7.66
N ALA A 17 -8.72 -5.30 -6.81
CA ALA A 17 -7.31 -5.25 -7.21
C ALA A 17 -6.44 -6.33 -6.54
N ILE A 18 -7.07 -7.39 -5.99
CA ILE A 18 -6.38 -8.62 -5.59
C ILE A 18 -6.73 -9.72 -6.60
N VAL A 19 -6.64 -9.43 -7.90
CA VAL A 19 -6.84 -10.46 -8.94
C VAL A 19 -5.78 -10.29 -10.02
N VAL A 20 -4.72 -11.09 -9.84
CA VAL A 20 -3.80 -11.63 -10.85
C VAL A 20 -3.00 -10.60 -11.67
N LEU A 21 -1.79 -10.30 -11.17
CA LEU A 21 -0.68 -9.85 -12.03
C LEU A 21 0.16 -11.08 -12.42
N PRO A 22 0.52 -11.27 -13.70
CA PRO A 22 1.52 -12.27 -14.09
C PRO A 22 2.90 -11.75 -13.66
N ALA A 23 3.38 -12.23 -12.52
CA ALA A 23 4.75 -12.02 -12.10
C ALA A 23 5.68 -13.04 -12.80
N PRO A 24 6.91 -12.67 -13.20
CA PRO A 24 7.90 -13.65 -13.62
C PRO A 24 8.13 -14.64 -12.46
N ALA A 25 7.93 -15.93 -12.75
CA ALA A 25 8.06 -16.99 -11.75
C ALA A 25 9.54 -17.17 -11.38
N GLN A 26 10.00 -16.46 -10.35
CA GLN A 26 11.18 -16.87 -9.60
C GLN A 26 10.68 -17.78 -8.49
N THR A 27 10.67 -19.09 -8.75
CA THR A 27 10.37 -20.11 -7.75
C THR A 27 11.58 -20.24 -6.82
N THR A 28 11.74 -19.29 -5.91
CA THR A 28 12.62 -19.45 -4.75
C THR A 28 11.90 -20.28 -3.72
N GLU A 29 12.30 -21.55 -3.60
CA GLU A 29 11.92 -22.38 -2.47
C GLU A 29 12.80 -22.01 -1.27
N PHE A 30 12.19 -21.80 -0.10
CA PHE A 30 12.91 -21.50 1.14
C PHE A 30 13.06 -22.76 1.98
N LYS A 31 14.23 -22.93 2.59
CA LYS A 31 14.54 -24.12 3.41
C LYS A 31 13.60 -24.29 4.61
N ASP A 32 13.06 -23.19 5.10
CA ASP A 32 12.19 -23.07 6.28
C ASP A 32 10.71 -22.85 5.91
N VAL A 33 10.35 -22.97 4.63
CA VAL A 33 8.94 -22.92 4.17
C VAL A 33 8.67 -24.16 3.31
N PRO A 34 8.40 -25.32 3.93
CA PRO A 34 8.11 -26.54 3.19
C PRO A 34 6.79 -26.41 2.41
N PRO A 35 6.59 -27.20 1.32
CA PRO A 35 5.41 -27.05 0.45
C PRO A 35 4.05 -27.27 1.12
N ASP A 36 4.01 -28.02 2.21
CA ASP A 36 2.81 -28.28 3.03
C ASP A 36 2.61 -27.24 4.15
N HIS A 37 3.50 -26.26 4.26
CA HIS A 37 3.34 -25.17 5.21
C HIS A 37 2.12 -24.30 4.84
N TRP A 38 1.31 -23.93 5.84
CA TRP A 38 0.07 -23.17 5.63
C TRP A 38 0.28 -21.84 4.89
N ALA A 39 1.47 -21.24 5.02
CA ALA A 39 1.84 -19.98 4.38
C ALA A 39 2.59 -20.15 3.05
N ALA A 40 2.85 -21.38 2.58
CA ALA A 40 3.71 -21.62 1.42
C ALA A 40 3.25 -20.86 0.18
N ASP A 41 1.95 -20.90 -0.14
CA ASP A 41 1.38 -20.18 -1.28
C ASP A 41 1.46 -18.66 -1.12
N ALA A 42 1.17 -18.15 0.08
CA ALA A 42 1.26 -16.72 0.36
C ALA A 42 2.70 -16.20 0.22
N VAL A 43 3.67 -16.94 0.77
CA VAL A 43 5.11 -16.64 0.65
C VAL A 43 5.54 -16.64 -0.81
N LYS A 44 5.15 -17.67 -1.56
CA LYS A 44 5.44 -17.78 -2.99
C LYS A 44 4.90 -16.57 -3.76
N GLU A 45 3.67 -16.15 -3.47
CA GLU A 45 3.04 -15.02 -4.15
C GLU A 45 3.75 -13.69 -3.86
N VAL A 46 4.00 -13.37 -2.58
CA VAL A 46 4.63 -12.09 -2.21
C VAL A 46 6.09 -12.00 -2.69
N VAL A 47 6.79 -13.13 -2.79
CA VAL A 47 8.15 -13.20 -3.32
C VAL A 47 8.16 -13.12 -4.84
N ALA A 48 7.25 -13.80 -5.54
CA ALA A 48 7.11 -13.69 -6.99
C ALA A 48 6.79 -12.23 -7.40
N LYS A 49 5.94 -11.55 -6.62
CA LYS A 49 5.66 -10.13 -6.80
C LYS A 49 6.81 -9.22 -6.38
N GLY A 50 7.86 -9.73 -5.72
CA GLY A 50 8.98 -8.90 -5.23
C GLY A 50 8.61 -7.98 -4.06
N ILE A 51 7.48 -8.23 -3.39
CA ILE A 51 7.04 -7.50 -2.19
C ILE A 51 7.96 -7.86 -1.02
N MET A 52 8.18 -9.16 -0.81
CA MET A 52 9.12 -9.69 0.17
C MET A 52 10.29 -10.39 -0.52
N LYS A 53 11.39 -10.58 0.23
CA LYS A 53 12.57 -11.31 -0.21
C LYS A 53 13.06 -12.15 0.97
N GLY A 54 13.57 -13.35 0.69
CA GLY A 54 14.27 -14.13 1.71
C GLY A 54 15.70 -13.66 1.91
N PHE A 55 16.40 -14.37 2.77
CA PHE A 55 17.75 -14.08 3.20
C PHE A 55 18.80 -14.81 2.33
N PRO A 56 20.05 -14.33 2.29
CA PRO A 56 21.12 -14.96 1.48
C PRO A 56 21.42 -16.43 1.83
N ASP A 57 21.01 -16.88 3.02
CA ASP A 57 21.14 -18.27 3.48
C ASP A 57 20.07 -19.22 2.91
N GLY A 58 19.10 -18.70 2.15
CA GLY A 58 17.99 -19.43 1.56
C GLY A 58 16.80 -19.62 2.49
N THR A 59 16.67 -18.81 3.54
CA THR A 59 15.54 -18.82 4.47
C THR A 59 14.57 -17.66 4.23
N PHE A 60 13.30 -17.81 4.62
CA PHE A 60 12.30 -16.75 4.65
C PHE A 60 12.18 -16.10 6.03
N ARG A 61 12.42 -16.89 7.10
CA ARG A 61 12.32 -16.54 8.52
C ARG A 61 10.91 -16.12 8.94
N GLY A 62 9.89 -16.83 8.45
CA GLY A 62 8.48 -16.52 8.69
C GLY A 62 8.04 -16.59 10.16
N ASP A 63 8.72 -17.39 10.98
CA ASP A 63 8.45 -17.49 12.43
C ASP A 63 9.15 -16.41 13.26
N GLN A 64 9.98 -15.57 12.64
CA GLN A 64 10.66 -14.48 13.35
C GLN A 64 9.79 -13.21 13.35
N PRO A 65 9.80 -12.43 14.45
CA PRO A 65 9.12 -11.14 14.46
C PRO A 65 9.69 -10.22 13.38
N VAL A 66 8.81 -9.72 12.52
CA VAL A 66 9.15 -8.72 11.51
C VAL A 66 9.48 -7.40 12.20
N THR A 67 10.62 -6.80 11.86
CA THR A 67 10.99 -5.47 12.35
C THR A 67 10.15 -4.39 11.69
N ARG A 68 10.01 -3.23 12.32
CA ARG A 68 9.33 -2.08 11.71
C ARG A 68 10.02 -1.59 10.43
N TYR A 69 11.33 -1.76 10.31
CA TYR A 69 12.02 -1.57 9.03
C TYR A 69 11.52 -2.50 7.93
N GLU A 70 11.44 -3.80 8.21
CA GLU A 70 10.98 -4.80 7.24
C GLU A 70 9.50 -4.58 6.89
N LEU A 71 8.66 -4.22 7.86
CA LEU A 71 7.28 -3.82 7.62
C LEU A 71 7.20 -2.61 6.67
N ALA A 72 7.98 -1.56 6.93
CA ALA A 72 8.00 -0.35 6.11
C ALA A 72 8.41 -0.66 4.66
N VAL A 73 9.48 -1.43 4.49
CA VAL A 73 9.99 -1.81 3.17
C VAL A 73 8.99 -2.70 2.42
N THR A 74 8.38 -3.65 3.11
CA THR A 74 7.34 -4.53 2.55
C THR A 74 6.14 -3.72 2.08
N LEU A 75 5.64 -2.81 2.92
CA LEU A 75 4.52 -1.93 2.58
C LEU A 75 4.87 -1.01 1.41
N ALA A 76 6.05 -0.39 1.40
CA ALA A 76 6.46 0.50 0.30
C ALA A 76 6.46 -0.23 -1.05
N ARG A 77 6.97 -1.46 -1.09
CA ARG A 77 6.97 -2.28 -2.31
C ARG A 77 5.56 -2.66 -2.74
N PHE A 78 4.70 -3.04 -1.80
CA PHE A 78 3.30 -3.31 -2.07
C PHE A 78 2.59 -2.07 -2.66
N MET A 79 2.72 -0.92 -2.01
CA MET A 79 2.09 0.31 -2.45
C MET A 79 2.57 0.78 -3.82
N ARG A 80 3.83 0.54 -4.21
CA ARG A 80 4.28 0.82 -5.58
C ARG A 80 3.56 -0.03 -6.63
N GLN A 81 3.22 -1.27 -6.33
CA GLN A 81 2.43 -2.11 -7.24
C GLN A 81 0.98 -1.62 -7.34
N VAL A 82 0.43 -1.18 -6.22
CA VAL A 82 -0.89 -0.54 -6.19
C VAL A 82 -0.87 0.70 -7.06
N GLU A 83 0.10 1.60 -6.89
CA GLU A 83 0.23 2.80 -7.72
C GLU A 83 0.40 2.49 -9.21
N GLU A 84 1.23 1.51 -9.56
CA GLU A 84 1.39 1.07 -10.96
C GLU A 84 0.08 0.57 -11.56
N SER A 85 -0.74 -0.12 -10.76
CA SER A 85 -2.06 -0.60 -11.19
C SER A 85 -3.08 0.55 -11.31
N LEU A 86 -2.85 1.67 -10.63
CA LEU A 86 -3.70 2.86 -10.62
C LEU A 86 -3.11 4.03 -11.44
N LYS A 87 -2.08 3.78 -12.26
CA LYS A 87 -1.35 4.85 -12.97
C LYS A 87 -2.21 5.69 -13.92
N ASP A 88 -3.32 5.12 -14.40
CA ASP A 88 -4.26 5.80 -15.28
C ASP A 88 -5.23 6.71 -14.51
N LEU A 89 -5.25 6.64 -13.18
CA LEU A 89 -6.02 7.54 -12.33
C LEU A 89 -5.20 8.79 -11.99
N LYS A 90 -5.90 9.93 -11.93
CA LYS A 90 -5.29 11.21 -11.51
C LYS A 90 -4.99 11.18 -10.02
N ALA A 91 -3.72 10.97 -9.66
CA ALA A 91 -3.25 11.03 -8.28
C ALA A 91 -3.09 12.48 -7.80
N ARG A 92 -3.50 12.75 -6.57
CA ARG A 92 -3.20 13.98 -5.83
C ARG A 92 -1.82 13.87 -5.18
N THR A 93 -1.06 14.96 -5.17
CA THR A 93 0.20 15.01 -4.44
C THR A 93 -0.06 15.50 -3.01
N PRO A 94 0.20 14.68 -1.97
CA PRO A 94 0.11 15.13 -0.60
C PRO A 94 1.14 16.23 -0.33
N LYS A 95 0.75 17.25 0.43
CA LYS A 95 1.68 18.28 0.94
C LYS A 95 2.29 17.78 2.25
N VAL A 96 3.17 16.79 2.14
CA VAL A 96 3.81 16.15 3.29
C VAL A 96 5.32 16.37 3.20
N SER A 97 5.88 17.12 4.16
CA SER A 97 7.30 17.47 4.21
C SER A 97 7.91 17.02 5.54
N ILE A 98 8.02 15.70 5.69
CA ILE A 98 8.50 15.04 6.90
C ILE A 98 9.96 14.59 6.69
N ALA A 99 10.79 14.73 7.73
CA ALA A 99 12.14 14.17 7.71
C ALA A 99 12.12 12.64 7.84
N VAL A 100 12.83 11.95 6.94
CA VAL A 100 13.00 10.49 7.03
C VAL A 100 13.89 10.16 8.23
N PRO A 101 13.49 9.30 9.18
CA PRO A 101 14.21 9.07 10.44
C PRO A 101 15.44 8.14 10.29
N VAL A 102 16.06 8.12 9.10
CA VAL A 102 17.32 7.42 8.82
C VAL A 102 18.17 8.21 7.83
N LYS A 103 19.48 7.96 7.81
CA LYS A 103 20.40 8.58 6.85
C LYS A 103 20.10 8.12 5.42
N PRO A 104 20.38 8.95 4.39
CA PRO A 104 20.20 8.58 2.97
C PRO A 104 20.85 7.27 2.53
N GLN A 105 21.95 6.85 3.19
CA GLN A 105 22.67 5.60 2.88
C GLN A 105 22.03 4.36 3.51
N HIS A 106 21.05 4.53 4.40
CA HIS A 106 20.37 3.40 5.04
C HIS A 106 19.53 2.65 4.02
N TRP A 107 19.56 1.32 4.05
CA TRP A 107 18.90 0.45 3.06
C TRP A 107 17.38 0.70 2.94
N ALA A 108 16.73 1.08 4.04
CA ALA A 108 15.29 1.40 4.08
C ALA A 108 14.94 2.85 3.70
N PHE A 109 15.92 3.72 3.48
CA PHE A 109 15.69 5.16 3.30
C PHE A 109 14.70 5.47 2.17
N LYS A 110 14.91 4.86 0.99
CA LYS A 110 14.06 5.11 -0.19
C LYS A 110 12.62 4.62 0.00
N ASP A 111 12.44 3.54 0.73
CA ASP A 111 11.13 2.97 1.02
C ASP A 111 10.37 3.81 2.05
N LEU A 112 11.05 4.25 3.11
CA LEU A 112 10.48 5.18 4.09
C LEU A 112 10.16 6.54 3.45
N GLN A 113 11.07 7.08 2.64
CA GLN A 113 10.86 8.31 1.91
C GLN A 113 9.62 8.21 1.02
N PHE A 114 9.47 7.11 0.29
CA PHE A 114 8.30 6.85 -0.56
C PHE A 114 7.00 6.84 0.25
N LEU A 115 6.93 6.07 1.35
CA LEU A 115 5.72 6.01 2.18
C LEU A 115 5.32 7.38 2.73
N ILE A 116 6.31 8.16 3.15
CA ILE A 116 6.12 9.51 3.68
C ILE A 116 5.67 10.48 2.59
N SER A 117 6.41 10.57 1.48
CA SER A 117 6.15 11.59 0.45
C SER A 117 4.89 11.30 -0.37
N HIS A 118 4.42 10.04 -0.38
CA HIS A 118 3.15 9.66 -0.99
C HIS A 118 1.97 9.71 -0.02
N GLY A 119 2.21 10.03 1.26
CA GLY A 119 1.17 10.22 2.27
C GLY A 119 0.59 8.92 2.83
N TYR A 120 1.30 7.80 2.68
CA TYR A 120 0.86 6.49 3.19
C TYR A 120 1.12 6.29 4.68
N ILE A 121 2.06 7.05 5.25
CA ILE A 121 2.29 7.12 6.69
C ILE A 121 2.52 8.58 7.11
N SER A 122 2.13 8.93 8.33
CA SER A 122 2.32 10.26 8.91
C SER A 122 3.54 10.32 9.84
N GLU A 123 3.95 11.52 10.24
CA GLU A 123 4.99 11.76 11.27
C GLU A 123 4.70 11.00 12.57
N GLU A 124 3.43 11.00 12.97
CA GLU A 124 2.97 10.35 14.20
C GLU A 124 2.80 8.83 14.09
N SER A 125 3.15 8.23 12.94
CA SER A 125 2.99 6.80 12.74
C SER A 125 3.79 6.01 13.79
N PRO A 126 3.20 5.02 14.47
CA PRO A 126 3.92 4.20 15.45
C PRO A 126 5.11 3.45 14.82
N LEU A 127 5.09 3.26 13.50
CA LEU A 127 6.18 2.71 12.70
C LEU A 127 7.49 3.48 12.90
N LEU A 128 7.43 4.82 12.94
CA LEU A 128 8.60 5.70 12.91
C LEU A 128 9.27 5.88 14.27
N ARG A 129 8.65 5.44 15.39
CA ARG A 129 9.17 5.65 16.75
C ARG A 129 10.49 4.94 17.02
N ASP A 130 10.61 3.68 16.58
CA ASP A 130 11.83 2.86 16.70
C ASP A 130 11.77 1.75 15.65
N LEU A 131 12.35 2.02 14.49
CA LEU A 131 12.26 1.15 13.32
C LEU A 131 12.94 -0.22 13.50
N SER A 132 13.81 -0.37 14.51
CA SER A 132 14.52 -1.62 14.78
C SER A 132 13.70 -2.62 15.58
N LYS A 133 12.65 -2.16 16.28
CA LYS A 133 11.80 -3.03 17.11
C LYS A 133 10.89 -3.91 16.27
N PRO A 134 10.43 -5.05 16.82
CA PRO A 134 9.34 -5.81 16.24
C PRO A 134 8.11 -4.93 15.98
N ALA A 135 7.45 -5.18 14.86
CA ALA A 135 6.15 -4.62 14.55
C ALA A 135 5.07 -5.49 15.22
N ASP A 136 4.56 -5.02 16.35
CA ASP A 136 3.39 -5.62 17.01
C ASP A 136 2.10 -5.38 16.20
N THR A 137 1.02 -6.06 16.59
CA THR A 137 -0.28 -5.98 15.93
C THR A 137 -0.83 -4.55 15.89
N ASP A 138 -0.59 -3.76 16.93
CA ASP A 138 -1.01 -2.36 17.00
C ASP A 138 -0.28 -1.51 15.95
N THR A 139 1.03 -1.70 15.81
CA THR A 139 1.85 -1.02 14.80
C THR A 139 1.41 -1.44 13.39
N VAL A 140 1.23 -2.74 13.15
CA VAL A 140 0.80 -3.25 11.84
C VAL A 140 -0.56 -2.69 11.45
N SER A 141 -1.55 -2.77 12.34
CA SER A 141 -2.92 -2.31 12.07
C SER A 141 -2.99 -0.82 11.82
N ALA A 142 -2.32 0.00 12.64
CA ALA A 142 -2.27 1.45 12.45
C ALA A 142 -1.64 1.82 11.11
N VAL A 143 -0.54 1.17 10.73
CA VAL A 143 0.17 1.43 9.47
C VAL A 143 -0.66 1.05 8.25
N LEU A 144 -1.36 -0.09 8.30
CA LEU A 144 -2.27 -0.50 7.23
C LEU A 144 -3.44 0.48 7.09
N ALA A 145 -4.03 0.91 8.21
CA ALA A 145 -5.09 1.92 8.19
C ALA A 145 -4.61 3.23 7.57
N GLN A 146 -3.43 3.71 7.95
CA GLN A 146 -2.82 4.91 7.35
C GLN A 146 -2.59 4.75 5.85
N ALA A 147 -2.06 3.61 5.40
CA ALA A 147 -1.81 3.37 4.00
C ALA A 147 -3.10 3.38 3.17
N ILE A 148 -4.17 2.75 3.68
CA ILE A 148 -5.49 2.74 3.03
C ILE A 148 -6.07 4.16 2.98
N ILE A 149 -6.03 4.91 4.08
CA ILE A 149 -6.52 6.30 4.13
C ILE A 149 -5.75 7.16 3.13
N GLY A 150 -4.42 7.11 3.15
CA GLY A 150 -3.56 7.86 2.23
C GLY A 150 -3.82 7.49 0.76
N LEU A 151 -4.06 6.22 0.46
CA LEU A 151 -4.45 5.77 -0.87
C LEU A 151 -5.80 6.37 -1.29
N VAL A 152 -6.81 6.32 -0.43
CA VAL A 152 -8.13 6.90 -0.71
C VAL A 152 -8.02 8.41 -0.93
N GLU A 153 -7.31 9.13 -0.07
CA GLU A 153 -7.11 10.58 -0.20
C GLU A 153 -6.36 10.94 -1.49
N ARG A 154 -5.42 10.11 -1.92
CA ARG A 154 -4.64 10.30 -3.14
C ARG A 154 -5.47 10.14 -4.41
N TYR A 155 -6.41 9.20 -4.43
CA TYR A 155 -7.13 8.82 -5.65
C TYR A 155 -8.62 9.20 -5.66
N THR A 156 -9.14 9.82 -4.59
CA THR A 156 -10.51 10.34 -4.57
C THR A 156 -10.61 11.69 -5.31
N ILE A 157 -11.59 11.80 -6.21
CA ILE A 157 -11.92 13.03 -6.96
C ILE A 157 -12.58 14.04 -6.00
N SER A 158 -12.14 15.30 -6.00
CA SER A 158 -12.82 16.34 -5.19
C SER A 158 -14.23 16.54 -5.75
N PRO A 159 -15.25 16.73 -4.90
CA PRO A 159 -16.58 17.12 -5.35
C PRO A 159 -16.60 18.30 -6.34
N GLU A 160 -15.58 19.17 -6.29
CA GLU A 160 -15.42 20.34 -7.18
C GLU A 160 -15.00 19.97 -8.62
N GLU A 161 -14.35 18.82 -8.83
CA GLU A 161 -13.96 18.31 -10.16
C GLU A 161 -15.07 17.46 -10.80
N MET A 162 -16.13 17.14 -10.04
CA MET A 162 -17.33 16.49 -10.54
C MET A 162 -18.27 17.56 -11.11
N GLU A 163 -17.88 18.17 -12.22
CA GLU A 163 -18.72 19.10 -12.98
C GLU A 163 -19.95 18.30 -13.47
N ILE A 164 -21.08 18.43 -12.77
CA ILE A 164 -22.35 17.90 -13.25
C ILE A 164 -22.68 18.77 -14.47
N PRO A 165 -22.76 18.21 -15.70
CA PRO A 165 -23.12 19.01 -16.85
C PRO A 165 -24.45 19.71 -16.53
N GLU A 166 -24.50 21.03 -16.70
CA GLU A 166 -25.73 21.77 -16.49
C GLU A 166 -26.85 21.08 -17.27
N PRO A 167 -28.04 20.89 -16.68
CA PRO A 167 -29.15 20.30 -17.41
C PRO A 167 -29.32 21.08 -18.71
N GLY A 168 -29.24 20.36 -19.84
CA GLY A 168 -29.44 20.96 -21.15
C GLY A 168 -30.75 21.75 -21.19
N PRO A 169 -30.89 22.71 -22.12
CA PRO A 169 -32.11 23.50 -22.22
C PRO A 169 -33.35 22.59 -22.24
N PRO A 170 -34.45 22.98 -21.57
CA PRO A 170 -35.65 22.16 -21.49
C PRO A 170 -36.06 21.75 -22.91
N TYR A 171 -36.28 20.45 -23.10
CA TYR A 171 -36.68 19.90 -24.38
C TYR A 171 -37.96 20.63 -24.84
N ARG A 172 -37.86 21.40 -25.93
CA ARG A 172 -39.04 21.99 -26.55
C ARG A 172 -39.77 20.87 -27.27
N VAL A 173 -40.91 20.46 -26.74
CA VAL A 173 -41.93 19.76 -27.51
C VAL A 173 -42.55 20.78 -28.46
N ASP A 174 -42.33 20.58 -29.75
CA ASP A 174 -42.98 21.26 -30.87
C ASP A 174 -44.40 20.73 -31.13
#